data_AF-A0A2H0FP48-F1
#
_entry.id   AF-A0A2H0FP48-F1
#
_cell.length_a   1.000
_cell.length_b   1.000
_cell.length_c   1.000
_cell.angle_alpha   90.00
_cell.angle_beta   90.00
_cell.angle_gamma   90.00
#
_symmetry.space_group_name_H-M   'P 1'
#
loop_
_entity.id
_entity.type
_entity.pdbx_description
1 polymer ?
#
loop_
_entity_poly.entity_id
_entity_poly.type
_entity_poly.pdbx_seq_one_letter_code
_entity_poly.pdbx_strand_id
1 'polypeptide(L)'
;MKKGFLFYLDLHPFIKEVLSFTLNKIFSLMKFFNHNGENSSATALISLGRIGDTIFTLPSVKALKKKCPELTIVCFHHSQIIYELFIDDVNYIVVDAKEIKFGGRIINKKYRSLLKQLNPEKIFDLTGSI
;
A
#
# COMPACT_ATOMS: atom_id res chain seq x y z
N MET A 1 -40.02 17.35 8.92
CA MET A 1 -38.72 17.08 8.28
C MET A 1 -37.61 17.44 9.26
N LYS A 2 -36.77 16.49 9.69
CA LYS A 2 -35.62 16.82 10.57
C LYS A 2 -34.61 17.60 9.74
N LYS A 3 -34.41 18.88 10.07
CA LYS A 3 -33.34 19.69 9.48
C LYS A 3 -32.01 19.09 9.92
N GLY A 4 -31.20 18.66 8.95
CA GLY A 4 -29.94 17.98 9.21
C GLY A 4 -28.86 18.93 9.74
N PHE A 5 -27.80 18.36 10.31
CA PHE A 5 -26.65 19.09 10.85
C PHE A 5 -26.04 20.12 9.87
N LEU A 6 -26.01 19.81 8.58
CA LEU A 6 -25.54 20.71 7.53
C LEU A 6 -26.38 22.00 7.44
N PHE A 7 -27.70 21.89 7.59
CA PHE A 7 -28.60 23.04 7.59
C PHE A 7 -28.35 23.97 8.79
N TYR A 8 -27.94 23.40 9.93
CA TYR A 8 -27.59 24.18 11.13
C TYR A 8 -26.25 24.91 10.96
N LEU A 9 -25.27 24.29 10.30
CA LEU A 9 -23.99 24.92 10.00
C LEU A 9 -24.11 26.06 8.98
N ASP A 10 -25.04 25.96 8.03
CA ASP A 10 -25.28 27.03 7.05
C ASP A 10 -25.98 28.26 7.67
N LEU A 11 -26.72 28.08 8.78
CA LEU A 11 -27.30 29.19 9.55
C LEU A 11 -26.28 29.93 10.43
N HIS A 12 -25.13 29.32 10.71
CA HIS A 12 -24.10 29.88 11.59
C HIS A 12 -22.72 29.86 10.90
N PRO A 13 -22.45 30.81 9.98
CA PRO A 13 -21.25 30.82 9.15
C PRO A 13 -19.95 30.90 9.95
N PHE A 14 -19.94 31.59 11.10
CA PHE A 14 -18.78 31.65 11.99
C PHE A 14 -18.41 30.27 12.56
N ILE A 15 -19.41 29.48 12.98
CA ILE A 15 -19.18 28.12 13.48
C ILE A 15 -18.61 27.24 12.37
N LYS A 16 -19.13 27.37 11.15
CA LYS A 16 -18.65 26.66 9.96
C LYS A 16 -17.19 27.02 9.63
N GLU A 17 -16.81 28.28 9.68
CA GLU A 17 -15.43 28.73 9.47
C GLU A 17 -14.48 28.17 10.53
N VAL A 18 -14.82 28.30 11.82
CA VAL A 18 -14.00 27.78 12.92
C VAL A 18 -13.85 26.26 12.82
N LEU A 19 -14.92 25.54 12.50
CA LEU A 19 -14.89 24.09 12.30
C LEU A 19 -14.00 23.72 11.10
N SER A 20 -14.13 24.43 9.98
CA SER A 20 -13.32 24.17 8.79
C SER A 20 -11.82 24.43 9.05
N PHE A 21 -11.50 25.50 9.76
CA PHE A 21 -10.13 25.87 10.12
C PHE A 21 -9.48 24.84 11.05
N THR A 22 -10.21 24.42 12.09
CA THR A 22 -9.73 23.39 13.03
C THR A 22 -9.54 22.05 12.35
N LEU A 23 -10.51 21.60 11.53
CA LEU A 23 -10.37 20.37 10.76
C LEU A 23 -9.19 20.43 9.79
N ASN A 24 -9.03 21.54 9.05
CA ASN A 24 -7.92 21.71 8.11
C ASN A 24 -6.56 21.70 8.83
N LYS A 25 -6.45 22.32 10.01
CA LYS A 25 -5.22 22.25 10.82
C LYS A 25 -4.95 20.82 11.30
N ILE A 26 -5.96 20.08 11.74
CA ILE A 26 -5.81 18.68 12.14
C ILE A 26 -5.34 17.83 10.94
N PHE A 27 -5.95 17.98 9.77
CA PHE A 27 -5.54 17.27 8.55
C PHE A 27 -4.11 17.62 8.13
N SER A 28 -3.71 18.89 8.23
CA SER A 28 -2.35 19.33 7.94
C SER A 28 -1.33 18.73 8.92
N LEU A 29 -1.64 18.71 10.22
CA LEU A 29 -0.81 18.04 11.23
C LEU A 29 -0.65 16.55 10.93
N MET A 30 -1.75 15.85 10.62
CA MET A 30 -1.70 14.43 10.29
C MET A 30 -0.83 14.15 9.05
N LYS A 31 -0.81 15.05 8.06
CA LYS A 31 0.08 14.93 6.91
C LYS A 31 1.55 15.12 7.30
N PHE A 32 1.85 16.07 8.18
CA PHE A 32 3.19 16.32 8.67
C PHE A 32 3.77 15.10 9.43
N PHE A 33 2.98 14.48 10.29
CA PHE A 33 3.40 13.26 11.00
C PHE A 33 3.60 12.04 10.10
N ASN A 34 2.95 12.00 8.93
CA ASN A 34 3.11 10.93 7.96
C ASN A 34 4.31 11.14 7.01
N HIS A 35 5.03 12.27 7.09
CA HIS A 35 6.10 12.61 6.15
C HIS A 35 7.52 12.30 6.65
N ASN A 36 7.66 11.53 7.73
CA ASN A 36 8.95 11.06 8.24
C ASN A 36 9.37 9.73 7.60
N GLY A 37 9.38 9.68 6.27
CA GLY A 37 10.02 8.57 5.56
C GLY A 37 11.50 8.88 5.44
N GLU A 38 12.35 8.16 6.18
CA GLU A 38 13.79 8.13 5.91
C GLU A 38 14.03 7.80 4.44
N ASN A 39 15.12 8.33 3.86
CA ASN A 39 15.57 8.04 2.49
C ASN A 39 15.89 6.54 2.36
N SER A 40 14.86 5.72 2.20
CA SER A 40 14.92 4.27 2.08
C SER A 40 15.17 3.91 0.62
N SER A 41 16.28 3.25 0.28
CA SER A 41 16.48 2.68 -1.05
C SER A 41 15.63 1.44 -1.33
N ALA A 42 14.77 1.05 -0.38
CA ALA A 42 13.97 -0.16 -0.47
C ALA A 42 12.95 -0.06 -1.60
N THR A 43 12.89 -1.13 -2.39
CA THR A 43 11.93 -1.28 -3.49
C THR A 43 10.92 -2.37 -3.13
N ALA A 44 9.64 -2.09 -3.33
CA ALA A 44 8.57 -3.06 -3.19
C ALA A 44 8.07 -3.53 -4.55
N LEU A 45 7.85 -4.84 -4.70
CA LEU A 45 7.14 -5.43 -5.82
C LEU A 45 5.85 -6.05 -5.33
N ILE A 46 4.71 -5.64 -5.89
CA ILE A 46 3.41 -6.24 -5.62
C ILE A 46 3.12 -7.26 -6.73
N SER A 47 3.04 -8.53 -6.34
CA SER A 47 2.77 -9.67 -7.23
C SER A 47 1.68 -10.54 -6.61
N LEU A 48 0.46 -10.01 -6.57
CA LEU A 48 -0.73 -10.69 -6.05
C LEU A 48 -1.53 -11.34 -7.20
N GLY A 49 -0.81 -12.00 -8.11
CA GLY A 49 -1.35 -12.65 -9.31
C GLY A 49 -1.52 -14.16 -9.15
N ARG A 50 -1.98 -14.81 -10.22
CA ARG A 50 -2.03 -16.27 -10.30
C ARG A 50 -0.63 -16.84 -10.53
N ILE A 51 -0.49 -18.17 -10.41
CA ILE A 51 0.76 -18.88 -10.69
C ILE A 51 1.28 -18.56 -12.10
N GLY A 52 0.39 -18.54 -13.10
CA GLY A 52 0.75 -18.19 -14.48
C GLY A 52 1.44 -16.83 -14.56
N ASP A 53 0.82 -15.80 -14.01
CA ASP A 53 1.35 -14.42 -14.00
C ASP A 53 2.74 -14.37 -13.34
N THR A 54 2.93 -15.13 -12.26
CA THR A 54 4.22 -15.23 -11.56
C THR A 54 5.31 -15.78 -12.48
N ILE A 55 5.02 -16.87 -13.20
CA ILE A 55 5.97 -17.49 -14.12
C ILE A 55 6.28 -16.55 -15.30
N PHE A 56 5.26 -15.93 -15.88
CA PHE A 56 5.43 -15.01 -17.02
C PHE A 56 6.23 -13.76 -16.64
N THR A 57 6.10 -13.26 -15.41
CA THR A 57 6.80 -12.06 -14.96
C THR A 57 8.20 -12.34 -14.40
N LEU A 58 8.55 -13.61 -14.17
CA LEU A 58 9.82 -14.01 -13.56
C LEU A 58 11.07 -13.40 -14.21
N PRO A 59 11.22 -13.35 -15.56
CA PRO A 59 12.39 -12.72 -16.18
C PRO A 59 12.51 -11.23 -15.82
N SER A 60 11.39 -10.52 -15.77
CA SER A 60 11.32 -9.10 -15.41
C SER A 60 11.67 -8.87 -13.94
N VAL A 61 11.16 -9.72 -13.04
CA VAL A 61 11.50 -9.64 -11.61
C VAL A 61 12.98 -9.92 -11.38
N LYS A 62 13.56 -10.90 -12.08
CA LYS A 62 15.00 -11.19 -12.02
C LYS A 62 15.84 -10.01 -12.51
N ALA A 63 15.42 -9.34 -13.58
CA ALA A 63 16.09 -8.13 -14.05
C ALA A 63 15.93 -6.95 -13.06
N LEU A 64 14.77 -6.84 -12.39
CA LEU A 64 14.51 -5.84 -11.37
C LEU A 64 15.41 -6.02 -10.14
N LYS A 65 15.52 -7.24 -9.59
CA LYS A 65 16.41 -7.54 -8.45
C LYS A 65 17.87 -7.15 -8.72
N LYS A 66 18.37 -7.33 -9.95
CA LYS A 66 19.73 -6.89 -10.32
C LYS A 66 19.93 -5.38 -10.19
N LYS A 67 18.87 -4.58 -10.36
CA LYS A 67 18.91 -3.10 -10.26
C LYS A 67 18.51 -2.59 -8.88
N CYS A 68 17.75 -3.39 -8.14
CA CYS A 68 17.21 -3.07 -6.82
C CYS A 68 17.67 -4.14 -5.82
N PRO A 69 18.85 -3.98 -5.19
CA PRO A 69 19.37 -4.94 -4.22
C PRO A 69 18.42 -5.12 -3.03
N GLU A 70 17.82 -4.04 -2.53
CA GLU A 70 16.85 -4.09 -1.42
C GLU A 70 15.42 -4.29 -1.94
N LEU A 71 15.17 -5.44 -2.58
CA LEU A 71 13.86 -5.80 -3.12
C LEU A 71 13.05 -6.60 -2.09
N THR A 72 11.84 -6.12 -1.80
CA THR A 72 10.81 -6.88 -1.08
C THR A 72 9.67 -7.24 -2.01
N ILE A 73 9.33 -8.51 -2.10
CA ILE A 73 8.21 -9.01 -2.92
C ILE A 73 7.01 -9.31 -2.02
N VAL A 74 5.89 -8.63 -2.29
CA VAL A 74 4.59 -8.89 -1.69
C VAL A 74 3.84 -9.85 -2.61
N CYS A 75 3.62 -11.08 -2.18
CA CYS A 75 3.03 -12.11 -3.04
C CYS A 75 2.22 -13.15 -2.25
N PHE A 76 1.55 -14.04 -2.98
CA PHE A 76 0.91 -15.21 -2.38
C PHE A 76 1.92 -16.34 -2.12
N HIS A 77 1.54 -17.29 -1.27
CA HIS A 77 2.39 -18.41 -0.88
C HIS A 77 2.88 -19.24 -2.08
N HIS A 78 2.04 -19.47 -3.10
CA HIS A 78 2.46 -20.21 -4.30
C HIS A 78 3.51 -19.45 -5.11
N SER A 79 3.42 -18.11 -5.13
CA SER A 79 4.36 -17.27 -5.89
C SER A 79 5.71 -17.17 -5.18
N GLN A 80 5.73 -17.12 -3.85
CA GLN A 80 6.97 -17.15 -3.05
C GLN A 80 7.81 -18.38 -3.42
N ILE A 81 7.20 -19.57 -3.39
CA ILE A 81 7.89 -20.83 -3.71
C ILE A 81 8.56 -20.75 -5.09
N ILE A 82 7.87 -20.16 -6.08
CA ILE A 82 8.44 -19.98 -7.42
C ILE A 82 9.61 -19.00 -7.38
N TYR A 83 9.44 -17.83 -6.74
CA TYR A 83 10.51 -16.83 -6.71
C TYR A 83 11.78 -17.35 -6.00
N GLU A 84 11.64 -18.06 -4.88
CA GLU A 84 12.77 -18.64 -4.13
C GLU A 84 13.59 -19.64 -4.94
N LEU A 85 13.00 -20.29 -5.95
CA LEU A 85 13.72 -21.22 -6.83
C LEU A 85 14.62 -20.52 -7.85
N PHE A 86 14.38 -19.24 -8.14
CA PHE A 86 15.00 -18.55 -9.28
C PHE A 86 15.66 -17.20 -8.96
N ILE A 87 15.38 -16.65 -7.77
CA ILE A 87 15.81 -15.33 -7.33
C ILE A 87 16.30 -15.40 -5.88
N ASP A 88 17.60 -15.24 -5.71
CA ASP A 88 18.23 -15.23 -4.38
C ASP A 88 18.12 -13.86 -3.70
N ASP A 89 18.28 -13.86 -2.37
CA ASP A 89 18.44 -12.65 -1.55
C ASP A 89 17.25 -11.67 -1.65
N VAL A 90 16.02 -12.19 -1.60
CA VAL A 90 14.81 -11.38 -1.65
C VAL A 90 14.05 -11.48 -0.33
N ASN A 91 13.54 -10.35 0.15
CA ASN A 91 12.61 -10.34 1.27
C ASN A 91 11.19 -10.61 0.77
N TYR A 92 10.42 -11.43 1.49
CA TYR A 92 9.05 -11.75 1.11
C TYR A 92 8.04 -11.30 2.16
N ILE A 93 6.95 -10.68 1.71
CA ILE A 93 5.74 -10.49 2.50
C ILE A 93 4.65 -11.37 1.87
N VAL A 94 4.37 -12.47 2.55
CA VAL A 94 3.44 -13.48 2.06
C VAL A 94 2.04 -13.18 2.57
N VAL A 95 1.14 -12.87 1.65
CA VAL A 95 -0.27 -12.58 1.93
C VAL A 95 -1.10 -13.82 1.65
N ASP A 96 -2.09 -14.13 2.49
CA ASP A 96 -3.09 -15.16 2.16
C ASP A 96 -4.12 -14.58 1.19
N ALA A 97 -4.49 -15.32 0.14
CA ALA A 97 -5.54 -14.92 -0.80
C ALA A 97 -6.88 -14.59 -0.11
N LYS A 98 -7.18 -15.24 1.03
CA LYS A 98 -8.37 -14.97 1.85
C LYS A 98 -8.38 -13.57 2.46
N GLU A 99 -7.22 -12.94 2.57
CA GLU A 99 -7.05 -11.61 3.16
C GLU A 99 -7.24 -10.48 2.15
N ILE A 100 -7.54 -10.84 0.89
CA ILE A 100 -7.89 -9.91 -0.17
C ILE A 100 -9.41 -9.92 -0.36
N LYS A 101 -10.03 -8.74 -0.28
CA LYS A 101 -11.45 -8.53 -0.56
C LYS A 101 -11.68 -8.05 -1.99
N PHE A 102 -12.96 -7.98 -2.37
CA PHE A 102 -13.42 -7.40 -3.62
C PHE A 102 -12.76 -6.03 -3.88
N GLY A 103 -12.18 -5.87 -5.08
CA GLY A 103 -11.39 -4.69 -5.45
C GLY A 103 -9.91 -4.74 -5.03
N GLY A 104 -9.34 -5.92 -4.78
CA GLY A 104 -7.89 -6.10 -4.57
C GLY A 104 -7.36 -5.58 -3.24
N ARG A 105 -8.24 -5.25 -2.28
CA ARG A 105 -7.85 -4.61 -1.02
C ARG A 105 -7.48 -5.63 0.06
N ILE A 106 -6.31 -5.43 0.67
CA ILE A 106 -5.87 -6.17 1.85
C ILE A 106 -6.67 -5.72 3.08
N ILE A 107 -7.29 -6.69 3.76
CA ILE A 107 -8.22 -6.45 4.86
C ILE A 107 -7.49 -6.50 6.20
N ASN A 108 -6.57 -7.46 6.35
CA ASN A 108 -5.89 -7.68 7.60
C ASN A 108 -5.10 -6.44 8.03
N LYS A 109 -5.29 -6.02 9.28
CA LYS A 109 -4.55 -4.90 9.86
C LYS A 109 -3.05 -5.19 9.95
N LYS A 110 -2.67 -6.46 10.19
CA LYS A 110 -1.27 -6.91 10.26
C LYS A 110 -0.53 -6.63 8.95
N TYR A 111 -1.06 -7.11 7.83
CA TYR A 111 -0.46 -6.89 6.51
C TYR A 111 -0.41 -5.41 6.14
N ARG A 112 -1.47 -4.65 6.44
CA ARG A 112 -1.46 -3.19 6.23
C ARG A 112 -0.39 -2.48 7.06
N SER A 113 -0.12 -2.94 8.29
CA SER A 113 0.94 -2.38 9.13
C SER A 113 2.32 -2.71 8.57
N LEU A 114 2.55 -3.97 8.18
CA LEU A 114 3.81 -4.42 7.55
C LEU A 114 4.12 -3.62 6.28
N LEU A 115 3.13 -3.47 5.39
CA LEU A 115 3.30 -2.71 4.15
C LEU A 115 3.59 -1.22 4.39
N LYS A 116 3.01 -0.63 5.45
CA LYS A 116 3.33 0.74 5.87
C LYS A 116 4.74 0.87 6.44
N GLN A 117 5.18 -0.11 7.23
CA GLN A 117 6.52 -0.13 7.81
C GLN A 117 7.61 -0.32 6.74
N LEU A 118 7.27 -0.99 5.63
CA LEU A 118 8.19 -1.18 4.51
C LEU A 118 8.70 0.15 3.96
N ASN A 119 7.86 1.20 3.98
CA ASN A 119 8.15 2.55 3.51
C ASN A 119 9.08 2.59 2.27
N PRO A 120 8.71 1.93 1.17
CA PRO A 120 9.57 1.81 0.00
C PRO A 120 9.65 3.15 -0.76
N GLU A 121 10.83 3.48 -1.31
CA GLU A 121 10.97 4.60 -2.24
C GLU A 121 10.26 4.31 -3.57
N LYS A 122 10.31 3.04 -4.01
CA LYS A 122 9.76 2.60 -5.29
C LYS A 122 8.80 1.43 -5.11
N ILE A 123 7.63 1.52 -5.73
CA ILE A 123 6.64 0.45 -5.78
C ILE A 123 6.41 0.07 -7.23
N PHE A 124 6.60 -1.21 -7.56
CA PHE A 124 6.22 -1.81 -8.83
C PHE A 124 5.00 -2.70 -8.61
N ASP A 125 3.91 -2.47 -9.32
CA ASP A 125 2.69 -3.28 -9.23
C ASP A 125 2.52 -4.12 -10.50
N LEU A 126 2.57 -5.45 -10.35
CA LEU A 126 2.37 -6.42 -11.43
C LEU A 126 0.94 -6.98 -11.46
N THR A 127 0.08 -6.57 -10.54
CA THR A 127 -1.26 -7.13 -10.35
C THR A 127 -2.24 -6.65 -11.44
N GLY A 128 -1.92 -5.54 -12.12
CA GLY A 128 -2.59 -5.13 -13.36
C GLY A 128 -4.08 -4.78 -13.23
N SER A 129 -4.57 -4.45 -12.04
CA SER A 129 -5.94 -3.96 -11.85
C SER A 129 -5.99 -2.44 -12.06
N ILE A 130 -6.26 -2.02 -13.31
CA ILE A 130 -6.77 -0.67 -13.64
C ILE A 130 -8.29 -0.74 -13.70
#